data_AF-A0A928RUD9-F1
#
_entry.id   AF-A0A928RUD9-F1
#
_cell.length_a   1.000
_cell.length_b   1.000
_cell.length_c   1.000
_cell.angle_alpha   90.00
_cell.angle_beta   90.00
_cell.angle_gamma   90.00
#
_symmetry.space_group_name_H-M   'P 1'
#
loop_
_entity.id
_entity.type
_entity.pdbx_description
1 polymer ?
#
loop_
_entity_poly.entity_id
_entity_poly.type
_entity_poly.pdbx_seq_one_letter_code
_entity_poly.pdbx_strand_id
1 'polypeptide(L)'
;MIECTSEFIWYKKKRLKKPKKLIAFFLTFLIIISIFVYYKTIVFNLIFDICVNYAEKYSAQSVNDAVLISLSDGTKYSDLILIEKDSQGKVILMSANSIKVNLLSREIVNNTLALVEEKLQRGIPVPFMAFSGIGVLSGYGKTINYRELTISKVECEFDSQFTAVGINQTLHSIYVNVVCTINSKAFLTSKNTICQSKVLISETVLIGEVPEIYLSGKLFT
;
A
#
# COMPACT_ATOMS: atom_id res chain seq x y z
N MET A 1 -83.44 -11.14 -62.02
CA MET A 1 -82.10 -11.74 -62.19
C MET A 1 -81.16 -10.93 -61.32
N ILE A 2 -80.75 -11.56 -60.21
CA ILE A 2 -79.58 -11.28 -59.37
C ILE A 2 -79.56 -9.93 -58.63
N GLU A 3 -79.89 -10.02 -57.34
CA GLU A 3 -79.47 -9.09 -56.28
C GLU A 3 -77.95 -8.93 -56.31
N CYS A 4 -77.46 -7.70 -56.25
CA CYS A 4 -76.08 -7.42 -55.91
C CYS A 4 -76.07 -6.32 -54.84
N THR A 5 -76.22 -6.75 -53.59
CA THR A 5 -75.97 -5.91 -52.41
C THR A 5 -74.46 -5.77 -52.23
N SER A 6 -73.91 -4.62 -52.59
CA SER A 6 -72.53 -4.28 -52.30
C SER A 6 -72.38 -3.93 -50.82
N GLU A 7 -71.99 -4.89 -49.98
CA GLU A 7 -71.59 -4.61 -48.61
C GLU A 7 -70.23 -3.89 -48.58
N PHE A 8 -70.24 -2.61 -48.19
CA PHE A 8 -69.03 -1.86 -47.89
C PHE A 8 -68.47 -2.26 -46.52
N ILE A 9 -67.43 -3.08 -46.51
CA ILE A 9 -66.71 -3.47 -45.28
C ILE A 9 -65.78 -2.31 -44.86
N TRP A 10 -66.15 -1.61 -43.78
CA TRP A 10 -65.32 -0.58 -43.15
C TRP A 10 -64.11 -1.19 -42.42
N TYR A 11 -62.90 -1.11 -43.01
CA TYR A 11 -61.66 -1.47 -42.32
C TYR A 11 -61.25 -0.36 -41.33
N LYS A 12 -61.61 -0.53 -40.05
CA LYS A 12 -61.22 0.39 -38.97
C LYS A 12 -59.76 0.15 -38.59
N LYS A 13 -58.85 0.96 -39.14
CA LYS A 13 -57.40 0.92 -38.84
C LYS A 13 -57.17 1.11 -37.33
N LYS A 14 -56.94 0.02 -36.57
CA LYS A 14 -56.58 0.07 -35.14
C LYS A 14 -55.29 0.89 -35.02
N ARG A 15 -55.38 2.13 -34.54
CA ARG A 15 -54.20 2.92 -34.16
C ARG A 15 -53.46 2.15 -33.07
N LEU A 16 -52.34 1.52 -33.42
CA LEU A 16 -51.38 0.96 -32.47
C LEU A 16 -51.07 2.06 -31.44
N LYS A 17 -51.58 1.92 -30.20
CA LYS A 17 -51.29 2.87 -29.13
C LYS A 17 -49.78 2.83 -28.93
N LYS A 18 -49.07 3.89 -29.36
CA LYS A 18 -47.61 3.99 -29.28
C LYS A 18 -47.18 3.60 -27.85
N PRO A 19 -46.21 2.69 -27.66
CA PRO A 19 -45.82 2.20 -26.34
C PRO A 19 -44.96 3.24 -25.58
N LYS A 20 -45.41 4.50 -25.53
CA LYS A 20 -44.68 5.64 -24.94
C LYS A 20 -44.29 5.39 -23.48
N LYS A 21 -45.12 4.65 -22.72
CA LYS A 21 -44.82 4.25 -21.33
C LYS A 21 -43.69 3.21 -21.24
N LEU A 22 -43.64 2.24 -22.16
CA LEU A 22 -42.56 1.23 -22.21
C LEU A 22 -41.24 1.86 -22.69
N ILE A 23 -41.30 2.77 -23.67
CA ILE A 23 -40.12 3.51 -24.13
C ILE A 23 -39.56 4.39 -23.01
N ALA A 24 -40.43 5.11 -22.29
CA ALA A 24 -40.02 5.90 -21.13
C ALA A 24 -39.38 5.01 -20.05
N PHE A 25 -39.97 3.85 -19.73
CA PHE A 25 -39.40 2.89 -18.78
C PHE A 25 -38.00 2.42 -19.23
N PHE A 26 -37.84 2.03 -20.49
CA PHE A 26 -36.55 1.57 -21.02
C PHE A 26 -35.48 2.67 -21.01
N LEU A 27 -35.84 3.91 -21.36
CA LEU A 27 -34.93 5.06 -21.26
C LEU A 27 -34.50 5.31 -19.82
N THR A 28 -35.44 5.27 -18.87
CA THR A 28 -35.12 5.48 -17.44
C THR A 28 -34.18 4.38 -16.93
N PHE A 29 -34.44 3.12 -17.32
CA PHE A 29 -33.59 1.99 -16.99
C PHE A 29 -32.17 2.13 -17.57
N LEU A 30 -32.06 2.57 -18.83
CA LEU A 30 -30.77 2.80 -19.49
C LEU A 30 -29.96 3.92 -18.82
N ILE A 31 -30.63 4.99 -18.36
CA ILE A 31 -29.99 6.07 -17.60
C ILE A 31 -29.45 5.53 -16.26
N ILE A 32 -30.23 4.73 -15.54
CA ILE A 32 -29.80 4.12 -14.27
C ILE A 32 -28.57 3.23 -14.50
N ILE A 33 -28.57 2.41 -15.55
CA ILE A 33 -27.41 1.58 -15.92
C ILE A 33 -26.21 2.46 -16.25
N SER A 34 -26.40 3.53 -17.03
CA SER A 34 -25.31 4.44 -17.41
C SER A 34 -24.67 5.10 -16.19
N ILE A 35 -25.48 5.56 -15.22
CA ILE A 35 -25.01 6.12 -13.95
C ILE A 35 -24.25 5.08 -13.14
N PHE A 36 -24.77 3.85 -13.07
CA PHE A 36 -24.10 2.76 -12.36
C PHE A 36 -22.74 2.42 -12.98
N VAL A 37 -22.67 2.33 -14.30
CA VAL A 37 -21.41 2.10 -15.03
C VAL A 37 -20.43 3.25 -14.79
N TYR A 38 -20.88 4.50 -14.90
CA TYR A 38 -20.06 5.69 -14.62
C TYR A 38 -19.46 5.67 -13.22
N TYR A 39 -20.27 5.36 -12.20
CA TYR A 39 -19.80 5.29 -10.82
C TYR A 39 -18.75 4.19 -10.64
N LYS A 40 -18.97 3.01 -11.23
CA LYS A 40 -18.06 1.87 -11.13
C LYS A 40 -16.74 2.09 -11.87
N THR A 41 -16.74 2.77 -13.01
CA THR A 41 -15.53 2.90 -13.85
C THR A 41 -14.71 4.15 -13.54
N ILE A 42 -15.35 5.26 -13.18
CA ILE A 42 -14.66 6.55 -13.02
C ILE A 42 -14.53 6.90 -11.55
N VAL A 43 -15.67 7.05 -10.85
CA VAL A 43 -15.67 7.50 -9.44
C VAL A 43 -14.92 6.51 -8.54
N PHE A 44 -15.21 5.21 -8.67
CA PHE A 44 -14.58 4.19 -7.86
C PHE A 44 -13.06 4.15 -8.00
N ASN A 45 -12.54 4.25 -9.23
CA ASN A 45 -11.10 4.24 -9.47
C ASN A 45 -10.43 5.46 -8.84
N LEU A 46 -11.03 6.66 -8.98
CA LEU A 46 -10.49 7.87 -8.38
C LEU A 46 -10.45 7.80 -6.84
N ILE A 47 -11.55 7.34 -6.21
CA ILE A 47 -11.58 7.16 -4.76
C ILE A 47 -10.57 6.10 -4.30
N PHE A 48 -10.44 5.02 -5.06
CA PHE A 48 -9.45 3.98 -4.75
C PHE A 48 -8.02 4.51 -4.85
N ASP A 49 -7.69 5.32 -5.85
CA ASP A 49 -6.37 5.93 -5.97
C ASP A 49 -6.05 6.86 -4.79
N ILE A 50 -7.03 7.63 -4.32
CA ILE A 50 -6.89 8.42 -3.08
C ILE A 50 -6.61 7.50 -1.90
N CYS A 51 -7.37 6.42 -1.73
CA CYS A 51 -7.16 5.44 -0.67
C CYS A 51 -5.76 4.83 -0.69
N VAL A 52 -5.24 4.46 -1.87
CA VAL A 52 -3.87 3.91 -2.04
C VAL A 52 -2.82 4.92 -1.59
N ASN A 53 -2.90 6.17 -2.05
CA ASN A 53 -1.94 7.22 -1.68
C ASN A 53 -1.88 7.45 -0.16
N TYR A 54 -3.04 7.46 0.50
CA TYR A 54 -3.10 7.61 1.95
C TYR A 54 -2.70 6.35 2.71
N ALA A 55 -3.00 5.16 2.18
CA ALA A 55 -2.54 3.90 2.73
C ALA A 55 -1.00 3.86 2.75
N GLU A 56 -0.36 4.22 1.63
CA GLU A 56 1.09 4.33 1.52
C GLU A 56 1.65 5.39 2.49
N LYS A 57 1.06 6.59 2.50
CA LYS A 57 1.47 7.68 3.40
C LYS A 57 1.39 7.29 4.88
N TYR A 58 0.25 6.78 5.32
CA TYR A 58 0.05 6.41 6.72
C TYR A 58 0.89 5.20 7.11
N SER A 59 1.01 4.20 6.23
CA SER A 59 1.90 3.06 6.44
C SER A 59 3.35 3.53 6.61
N ALA A 60 3.89 4.32 5.68
CA ALA A 60 5.27 4.77 5.74
C ALA A 60 5.55 5.60 7.00
N GLN A 61 4.67 6.53 7.35
CA GLN A 61 4.81 7.30 8.59
C GLN A 61 4.78 6.40 9.82
N SER A 62 3.78 5.52 9.92
CA SER A 62 3.63 4.64 11.08
C SER A 62 4.76 3.62 11.22
N VAL A 63 5.33 3.13 10.13
CA VAL A 63 6.52 2.25 10.18
C VAL A 63 7.72 3.01 10.75
N ASN A 64 7.99 4.23 10.27
CA ASN A 64 9.10 5.04 10.78
C ASN A 64 8.89 5.37 12.27
N ASP A 65 7.68 5.76 12.66
CA ASP A 65 7.31 6.03 14.05
C ASP A 65 7.48 4.77 14.92
N ALA A 66 7.01 3.60 14.44
CA ALA A 66 7.11 2.34 15.16
C ALA A 66 8.55 1.88 15.35
N VAL A 67 9.39 1.98 14.31
CA VAL A 67 10.83 1.66 14.40
C VAL A 67 11.51 2.58 15.41
N LEU A 68 11.22 3.88 15.38
CA LEU A 68 11.77 4.84 16.34
C LEU A 68 11.37 4.48 17.77
N ILE A 69 10.09 4.20 18.02
CA ILE A 69 9.59 3.81 19.35
C ILE A 69 10.27 2.53 19.83
N SER A 70 10.34 1.50 18.98
CA SER A 70 10.95 0.21 19.33
C SER A 70 12.47 0.27 19.53
N LEU A 71 13.15 1.28 18.99
CA LEU A 71 14.59 1.51 19.20
C LEU A 71 14.89 2.49 20.35
N SER A 72 13.88 3.21 20.85
CA SER A 72 14.04 4.26 21.87
C SER A 72 14.50 3.73 23.23
N ASP A 73 14.36 2.42 23.49
CA ASP A 73 14.86 1.75 24.70
C ASP A 73 16.39 1.58 24.73
N GLY A 74 17.11 2.16 23.77
CA GLY A 74 18.57 2.17 23.74
C GLY A 74 19.16 0.92 23.10
N THR A 75 18.42 0.24 22.22
CA THR A 75 18.89 -0.92 21.45
C THR A 75 20.11 -0.53 20.62
N LYS A 76 21.27 -1.13 20.95
CA LYS A 76 22.54 -0.89 20.24
C LYS A 76 22.78 -1.99 19.21
N TYR A 77 23.67 -1.70 18.26
CA TYR A 77 24.19 -2.70 17.32
C TYR A 77 24.67 -3.98 18.01
N SER A 78 25.34 -3.84 19.17
CA SER A 78 25.85 -4.95 19.98
C SER A 78 24.78 -5.88 20.55
N ASP A 79 23.52 -5.44 20.60
CA ASP A 79 22.41 -6.25 21.10
C ASP A 79 21.85 -7.15 19.99
N LEU A 80 21.97 -6.71 18.73
CA LEU A 80 21.48 -7.42 17.55
C LEU A 80 22.54 -8.34 16.94
N ILE A 81 23.82 -7.97 17.02
CA ILE A 81 24.94 -8.73 16.46
C ILE A 81 25.93 -9.09 17.57
N LEU A 82 26.17 -10.39 17.70
CA LEU A 82 27.19 -10.96 18.58
C LEU A 82 28.50 -11.06 17.78
N ILE A 83 29.54 -10.45 18.32
CA ILE A 83 30.89 -10.48 17.76
C ILE A 83 31.79 -11.22 18.74
N GLU A 84 32.35 -12.35 18.30
CA GLU A 84 33.40 -13.04 19.05
C GLU A 84 34.77 -12.64 18.51
N LYS A 85 35.68 -12.38 19.44
CA LYS A 85 37.06 -12.00 19.16
C LYS A 85 38.02 -13.02 19.77
N ASP A 86 39.17 -13.21 19.14
CA ASP A 86 40.25 -14.00 19.72
C ASP A 86 41.01 -13.23 20.83
N SER A 87 42.04 -13.86 21.40
CA SER A 87 42.89 -13.27 22.44
C SER A 87 43.71 -12.06 21.96
N GLN A 88 43.83 -11.86 20.65
CA GLN A 88 44.51 -10.72 20.02
C GLN A 88 43.52 -9.60 19.64
N GLY A 89 42.22 -9.81 19.86
CA GLY A 89 41.16 -8.84 19.56
C GLY A 89 40.65 -8.91 18.11
N LYS A 90 41.05 -9.91 17.32
CA LYS A 90 40.60 -10.13 15.94
C LYS A 90 39.23 -10.79 15.91
N VAL A 91 38.35 -10.32 15.03
CA VAL A 91 37.01 -10.90 14.86
C VAL A 91 37.12 -12.29 14.23
N ILE A 92 36.59 -13.30 14.92
CA ILE A 92 36.58 -14.70 14.47
C ILE A 92 35.19 -15.18 14.05
N LEU A 93 34.14 -14.62 14.66
CA LEU A 93 32.75 -14.96 14.37
C LEU A 93 31.87 -13.73 14.50
N MET A 94 30.94 -13.60 13.56
CA MET A 94 29.82 -12.66 13.65
C MET A 94 28.53 -13.47 13.51
N SER A 95 27.63 -13.34 14.47
CA SER A 95 26.33 -14.01 14.44
C SER A 95 25.22 -13.06 14.87
N ALA A 96 24.02 -13.25 14.34
CA ALA A 96 22.85 -12.48 14.77
C ALA A 96 22.31 -13.03 16.09
N ASN A 97 21.96 -12.14 17.01
CA ASN A 97 21.17 -12.49 18.18
C ASN A 97 19.70 -12.67 17.76
N SER A 98 19.37 -13.84 17.24
CA SER A 98 18.03 -14.14 16.70
C SER A 98 16.90 -13.92 17.72
N ILE A 99 17.17 -14.08 19.02
CA ILE A 99 16.17 -13.80 20.06
C ILE A 99 15.86 -12.31 20.11
N LYS A 100 16.89 -11.45 20.18
CA LYS A 100 16.72 -9.99 20.22
C LYS A 100 16.13 -9.45 18.91
N VAL A 101 16.59 -9.95 17.77
CA VAL A 101 16.04 -9.58 16.45
C VAL A 101 14.55 -9.92 16.35
N ASN A 102 14.15 -11.12 16.78
CA ASN A 102 12.73 -11.51 16.73
C ASN A 102 11.86 -10.75 17.74
N LEU A 103 12.39 -10.42 18.92
CA LEU A 103 11.68 -9.57 19.89
C LEU A 103 11.44 -8.18 19.31
N LEU A 104 12.48 -7.56 18.75
CA LEU A 104 12.38 -6.25 18.11
C LEU A 104 11.42 -6.28 16.92
N SER A 105 11.47 -7.32 16.09
CA SER A 105 10.52 -7.54 14.99
C SER A 105 9.07 -7.54 15.48
N ARG A 106 8.78 -8.26 16.57
CA ARG A 106 7.43 -8.32 17.15
C ARG A 106 6.97 -6.97 17.69
N GLU A 107 7.84 -6.21 18.34
CA GLU A 107 7.52 -4.87 18.82
C GLU A 107 7.22 -3.91 17.67
N ILE A 108 8.05 -3.91 16.63
CA ILE A 108 7.84 -3.08 15.43
C ILE A 108 6.50 -3.43 14.76
N VAL A 109 6.19 -4.73 14.62
CA VAL A 109 4.90 -5.19 14.06
C VAL A 109 3.72 -4.67 14.89
N ASN A 110 3.77 -4.85 16.22
CA ASN A 110 2.67 -4.44 17.10
C ASN A 110 2.47 -2.92 17.11
N ASN A 111 3.57 -2.16 17.19
CA ASN A 111 3.53 -0.70 17.17
C ASN A 111 3.03 -0.18 15.81
N THR A 112 3.49 -0.78 14.71
CA THR A 112 3.03 -0.42 13.36
C THR A 112 1.53 -0.69 13.20
N LEU A 113 1.05 -1.85 13.65
CA LEU A 113 -0.37 -2.19 13.62
C LEU A 113 -1.22 -1.15 14.36
N ALA A 114 -0.85 -0.84 15.61
CA ALA A 114 -1.58 0.13 16.43
C ALA A 114 -1.60 1.54 15.79
N LEU A 115 -0.44 2.01 15.31
CA LEU A 115 -0.31 3.35 14.72
C LEU A 115 -1.03 3.48 13.38
N VAL A 116 -0.95 2.46 12.51
CA VAL A 116 -1.71 2.48 11.24
C VAL A 116 -3.20 2.40 11.54
N GLU A 117 -3.63 1.50 12.41
CA GLU A 117 -5.04 1.35 12.75
C GLU A 117 -5.64 2.64 13.34
N GLU A 118 -4.93 3.32 14.24
CA GLU A 118 -5.33 4.62 14.77
C GLU A 118 -5.52 5.67 13.65
N LYS A 119 -4.56 5.78 12.72
CA LYS A 119 -4.65 6.71 11.59
C LYS A 119 -5.82 6.37 10.66
N LEU A 120 -6.07 5.08 10.42
CA LEU A 120 -7.19 4.63 9.58
C LEU A 120 -8.56 4.84 10.26
N GLN A 121 -8.67 4.66 11.58
CA GLN A 121 -9.91 4.90 12.34
C GLN A 121 -10.32 6.38 12.35
N ARG A 122 -9.34 7.30 12.41
CA ARG A 122 -9.60 8.74 12.24
C ARG A 122 -10.21 9.06 10.88
N GLY A 123 -9.85 8.27 9.86
CA GLY A 123 -10.34 8.34 8.49
C GLY A 123 -9.41 9.14 7.58
N ILE A 124 -9.57 8.93 6.28
CA ILE A 124 -8.88 9.70 5.25
C ILE A 124 -9.70 10.95 4.92
N PRO A 125 -9.07 12.14 4.86
CA PRO A 125 -9.74 13.32 4.34
C PRO A 125 -9.91 13.22 2.81
N VAL A 126 -11.15 13.05 2.36
CA VAL A 126 -11.53 13.01 0.95
C VAL A 126 -12.44 14.22 0.66
N PRO A 127 -12.10 15.09 -0.31
CA PRO A 127 -13.00 16.17 -0.71
C PRO A 127 -14.31 15.61 -1.25
N PHE A 128 -15.45 16.19 -0.86
CA PHE A 128 -16.77 15.72 -1.28
C PHE A 128 -16.89 15.59 -2.81
N MET A 129 -16.25 16.49 -3.56
CA MET A 129 -16.36 16.50 -5.01
C MET A 129 -15.51 15.42 -5.71
N ALA A 130 -14.62 14.71 -4.98
CA ALA A 130 -13.96 13.51 -5.48
C ALA A 130 -14.98 12.41 -5.84
N PHE A 131 -16.11 12.33 -5.12
CA PHE A 131 -17.20 11.38 -5.41
C PHE A 131 -17.96 11.69 -6.70
N SER A 132 -17.72 12.86 -7.32
CA SER A 132 -18.24 13.15 -8.65
C SER A 132 -17.46 12.44 -9.75
N GLY A 133 -16.22 11.99 -9.50
CA GLY A 133 -15.35 11.35 -10.51
C GLY A 133 -14.74 12.32 -11.53
N ILE A 134 -14.98 13.63 -11.41
CA ILE A 134 -14.41 14.63 -12.32
C ILE A 134 -13.08 15.11 -11.73
N GLY A 135 -11.97 14.74 -12.37
CA GLY A 135 -10.60 15.00 -11.85
C GLY A 135 -10.32 16.46 -11.50
N VAL A 136 -10.74 17.41 -12.34
CA VAL A 136 -10.52 18.86 -12.10
C VAL A 136 -11.24 19.37 -10.86
N LEU A 137 -12.38 18.75 -10.52
CA LEU A 137 -13.21 19.11 -9.38
C LEU A 137 -12.86 18.31 -8.12
N SER A 138 -12.04 17.26 -8.23
CA SER A 138 -11.76 16.31 -7.15
C SER A 138 -11.11 16.91 -5.90
N GLY A 139 -10.45 18.08 -6.02
CA GLY A 139 -9.86 18.81 -4.90
C GLY A 139 -10.79 19.81 -4.20
N TYR A 140 -12.00 20.03 -4.71
CA TYR A 140 -12.89 21.08 -4.24
C TYR A 140 -13.95 20.60 -3.24
N GLY A 141 -14.39 21.52 -2.38
CA GLY A 141 -15.49 21.31 -1.43
C GLY A 141 -15.02 20.91 -0.03
N LYS A 142 -16.00 20.65 0.85
CA LYS A 142 -15.74 20.23 2.23
C LYS A 142 -15.13 18.83 2.24
N THR A 143 -14.08 18.64 3.05
CA THR A 143 -13.48 17.33 3.27
C THR A 143 -14.37 16.49 4.18
N ILE A 144 -14.55 15.22 3.81
CA ILE A 144 -15.21 14.21 4.61
C ILE A 144 -14.21 13.14 5.01
N ASN A 145 -14.35 12.58 6.21
CA ASN A 145 -13.46 11.52 6.69
C ASN A 145 -13.99 10.16 6.21
N TYR A 146 -13.32 9.59 5.21
CA TYR A 146 -13.61 8.28 4.65
C TYR A 146 -12.95 7.18 5.49
N ARG A 147 -13.74 6.22 6.00
CA ARG A 147 -13.31 5.23 7.02
C ARG A 147 -13.40 3.77 6.55
N GLU A 148 -13.34 3.51 5.25
CA GLU A 148 -13.48 2.15 4.71
C GLU A 148 -12.13 1.44 4.49
N LEU A 149 -11.10 1.82 5.24
CA LEU A 149 -9.80 1.18 5.20
C LEU A 149 -9.51 0.47 6.50
N THR A 150 -8.89 -0.70 6.38
CA THR A 150 -8.49 -1.50 7.53
C THR A 150 -7.16 -2.15 7.24
N ILE A 151 -6.26 -2.14 8.22
CA ILE A 151 -5.02 -2.90 8.13
C ILE A 151 -5.32 -4.38 8.36
N SER A 152 -4.82 -5.24 7.46
CA SER A 152 -5.08 -6.69 7.52
C SER A 152 -3.88 -7.47 8.05
N LYS A 153 -2.67 -7.06 7.67
CA LYS A 153 -1.44 -7.81 7.97
C LYS A 153 -0.26 -6.85 8.02
N VAL A 154 0.66 -7.08 8.94
CA VAL A 154 1.98 -6.45 8.99
C VAL A 154 3.01 -7.55 9.11
N GLU A 155 4.03 -7.49 8.26
CA GLU A 155 5.20 -8.37 8.29
C GLU A 155 6.45 -7.52 8.45
N CYS A 156 7.43 -8.04 9.18
CA CYS A 156 8.68 -7.36 9.46
C CYS A 156 9.84 -8.35 9.25
N GLU A 157 10.78 -7.97 8.40
CA GLU A 157 11.96 -8.75 8.06
C GLU A 157 13.23 -7.92 8.25
N PHE A 158 14.27 -8.53 8.79
CA PHE A 158 15.59 -7.90 8.96
C PHE A 158 16.50 -8.31 7.81
N ASP A 159 17.14 -7.32 7.18
CA ASP A 159 18.04 -7.48 6.04
C ASP A 159 19.43 -6.96 6.43
N SER A 160 20.44 -7.84 6.35
CA SER A 160 21.83 -7.57 6.74
C SER A 160 22.70 -7.53 5.48
N GLN A 161 23.38 -6.41 5.28
CA GLN A 161 24.14 -6.13 4.07
C GLN A 161 25.59 -5.75 4.37
N PHE A 162 26.54 -6.34 3.66
CA PHE A 162 27.96 -6.02 3.74
C PHE A 162 28.41 -5.32 2.45
N THR A 163 28.98 -4.13 2.58
CA THR A 163 29.49 -3.32 1.47
C THR A 163 30.96 -2.98 1.68
N ALA A 164 31.82 -3.23 0.70
CA ALA A 164 33.21 -2.80 0.75
C ALA A 164 33.32 -1.28 0.55
N VAL A 165 33.88 -0.57 1.53
CA VAL A 165 33.99 0.91 1.52
C VAL A 165 35.44 1.41 1.53
N GLY A 166 36.43 0.52 1.67
CA GLY A 166 37.85 0.84 1.60
C GLY A 166 38.74 -0.39 1.53
N ILE A 167 40.06 -0.19 1.47
CA ILE A 167 41.06 -1.26 1.26
C ILE A 167 40.93 -2.37 2.31
N ASN A 168 40.59 -2.03 3.57
CA ASN A 168 40.30 -2.99 4.65
C ASN A 168 39.12 -2.55 5.50
N GLN A 169 38.09 -2.02 4.85
CA GLN A 169 36.89 -1.55 5.53
C GLN A 169 35.65 -2.12 4.87
N THR A 170 34.85 -2.80 5.67
CA THR A 170 33.55 -3.33 5.27
C THR A 170 32.47 -2.65 6.10
N LEU A 171 31.56 -1.93 5.44
CA LEU A 171 30.37 -1.39 6.08
C LEU A 171 29.34 -2.51 6.20
N HIS A 172 28.92 -2.80 7.43
CA HIS A 172 27.79 -3.67 7.71
C HIS A 172 26.58 -2.82 8.06
N SER A 173 25.49 -2.98 7.30
CA SER A 173 24.23 -2.25 7.45
C SER A 173 23.10 -3.21 7.75
N ILE A 174 22.27 -2.87 8.73
CA ILE A 174 21.07 -3.63 9.09
C ILE A 174 19.85 -2.77 8.79
N TYR A 175 18.98 -3.31 7.96
CA TYR A 175 17.70 -2.71 7.58
C TYR A 175 16.56 -3.53 8.14
N VAL A 176 15.45 -2.85 8.41
CA VAL A 176 14.15 -3.46 8.68
C VAL A 176 13.23 -3.15 7.51
N ASN A 177 12.71 -4.21 6.89
CA ASN A 177 11.71 -4.16 5.84
C ASN A 177 10.35 -4.48 6.45
N VAL A 178 9.45 -3.50 6.51
CA VAL A 178 8.09 -3.69 6.99
C VAL A 178 7.11 -3.65 5.82
N VAL A 179 6.29 -4.69 5.70
CA VAL A 179 5.26 -4.83 4.67
C VAL A 179 3.89 -4.77 5.34
N CYS A 180 3.12 -3.74 5.01
CA CYS A 180 1.75 -3.56 5.47
C CYS A 180 0.77 -3.91 4.35
N THR A 181 -0.21 -4.76 4.64
CA THR A 181 -1.34 -5.02 3.75
C THR A 181 -2.56 -4.29 4.28
N ILE A 182 -3.06 -3.31 3.51
CA ILE A 182 -4.23 -2.52 3.86
C ILE A 182 -5.36 -2.89 2.90
N ASN A 183 -6.51 -3.26 3.45
CA ASN A 183 -7.71 -3.52 2.68
C ASN A 183 -8.52 -2.22 2.54
N SER A 184 -8.81 -1.84 1.30
CA SER A 184 -9.76 -0.78 0.99
C SER A 184 -11.06 -1.43 0.56
N LYS A 185 -12.12 -1.22 1.34
CA LYS A 185 -13.48 -1.58 0.94
C LYS A 185 -14.13 -0.38 0.30
N ALA A 186 -14.81 -0.60 -0.82
CA ALA A 186 -15.66 0.41 -1.41
C ALA A 186 -16.82 -0.30 -2.08
N PHE A 187 -18.02 -0.08 -1.53
CA PHE A 187 -19.26 -0.63 -2.06
C PHE A 187 -19.21 -2.17 -2.22
N LEU A 188 -19.21 -2.68 -3.45
CA LEU A 188 -19.24 -4.11 -3.81
C LEU A 188 -17.86 -4.69 -4.12
N THR A 189 -16.78 -3.93 -3.93
CA THR A 189 -15.43 -4.37 -4.27
C THR A 189 -14.47 -4.09 -3.13
N SER A 190 -13.58 -5.04 -2.90
CA SER A 190 -12.44 -4.87 -2.00
C SER A 190 -11.16 -4.98 -2.82
N LYS A 191 -10.16 -4.20 -2.43
CA LYS A 191 -8.83 -4.27 -3.00
C LYS A 191 -7.82 -4.20 -1.87
N ASN A 192 -6.78 -5.02 -1.99
CA ASN A 192 -5.66 -5.01 -1.06
C ASN A 192 -4.55 -4.15 -1.64
N THR A 193 -4.02 -3.26 -0.82
CA THR A 193 -2.87 -2.41 -1.14
C THR A 193 -1.70 -2.88 -0.28
N ILE A 194 -0.57 -3.18 -0.93
CA ILE A 194 0.66 -3.61 -0.26
C ILE A 194 1.58 -2.41 -0.19
N CYS A 195 1.88 -1.96 1.03
CA CYS A 195 2.77 -0.83 1.30
C CYS A 195 4.07 -1.38 1.91
N GLN A 196 5.21 -1.04 1.32
CA GLN A 196 6.52 -1.49 1.80
C GLN A 196 7.33 -0.30 2.28
N SER A 197 8.05 -0.48 3.39
CA SER A 197 8.93 0.55 3.95
C SER A 197 10.20 -0.09 4.45
N LYS A 198 11.34 0.40 3.97
CA LYS A 198 12.68 -0.03 4.35
C LYS A 198 13.32 1.05 5.21
N VAL A 199 13.72 0.69 6.43
CA VAL A 199 14.30 1.62 7.41
C VAL A 199 15.68 1.10 7.82
N LEU A 200 16.69 1.96 7.77
CA LEU A 200 18.02 1.66 8.31
C LEU A 200 17.98 1.76 9.83
N ILE A 201 18.38 0.69 10.53
CA ILE A 201 18.35 0.68 12.01
C ILE A 201 19.73 0.66 12.64
N SER A 202 20.75 0.20 11.91
CA SER A 202 22.10 0.12 12.45
C SER A 202 23.14 0.01 11.34
N GLU A 203 24.26 0.71 11.52
CA GLU A 203 25.44 0.59 10.66
C GLU A 203 26.70 0.50 11.49
N THR A 204 27.68 -0.27 11.03
CA THR A 204 28.99 -0.37 11.65
C THR A 204 30.06 -0.62 10.60
N VAL A 205 31.19 0.09 10.71
CA VAL A 205 32.37 -0.15 9.87
C VAL A 205 33.26 -1.18 10.54
N LEU A 206 33.49 -2.30 9.84
CA LEU A 206 34.41 -3.35 10.23
C LEU A 206 35.79 -3.04 9.65
N ILE A 207 36.78 -2.90 10.52
CA ILE A 207 38.17 -2.61 10.15
C ILE A 207 38.96 -3.92 10.17
N GLY A 208 39.55 -4.26 9.03
CA GLY A 208 40.48 -5.38 8.86
C GLY A 208 41.93 -4.93 8.80
N GLU A 209 42.85 -5.90 8.90
CA GLU A 209 44.28 -5.68 8.69
C GLU A 209 44.59 -5.44 7.22
N VAL A 210 45.56 -4.57 6.92
CA VAL A 210 46.06 -4.34 5.55
C VAL A 210 46.89 -5.54 5.12
N PRO A 211 46.60 -6.19 3.97
CA PRO A 211 47.45 -7.26 3.46
C PRO A 211 48.86 -6.74 3.19
N GLU A 212 49.87 -7.42 3.73
CA GLU A 212 51.29 -7.04 3.58
C GLU A 212 51.76 -6.98 2.11
N ILE A 213 51.04 -7.65 1.21
CA ILE A 213 51.28 -7.66 -0.25
C ILE A 213 51.23 -6.25 -0.84
N TYR A 214 50.44 -5.33 -0.26
CA TYR A 214 50.36 -3.94 -0.72
C TYR A 214 51.58 -3.09 -0.31
N LEU A 215 52.24 -3.41 0.81
CA LEU A 215 53.40 -2.66 1.32
C LEU A 215 54.72 -3.15 0.72
N SER A 216 54.74 -4.39 0.23
CA SER A 216 55.92 -5.05 -0.31
C SER A 216 55.87 -5.04 -1.84
N GLY A 217 56.02 -3.85 -2.46
CA GLY A 217 56.00 -3.58 -3.91
C GLY A 217 57.00 -4.39 -4.75
N LYS A 218 56.84 -5.72 -4.78
CA LYS A 218 57.62 -6.74 -5.47
C LYS A 218 56.75 -7.60 -6.38
N LEU A 219 55.64 -7.06 -6.87
CA LEU A 219 54.81 -7.76 -7.85
C LEU A 219 55.37 -7.68 -9.29
N PHE A 220 56.41 -6.88 -9.54
CA PHE A 220 57.09 -6.82 -10.84
C PHE A 220 58.60 -6.49 -10.69
N THR A 221 59.39 -7.47 -10.26
CA THR A 221 60.85 -7.51 -10.53
C THR A 221 61.28 -8.95 -10.71
#